data_AF-A0AAF0MNT5-F1
#
_entry.id   AF-A0AAF0MNT5-F1
#
_cell.length_a   1.000
_cell.length_b   1.000
_cell.length_c   1.000
_cell.angle_alpha   90.00
_cell.angle_beta   90.00
_cell.angle_gamma   90.00
#
_symmetry.space_group_name_H-M   'P 1'
#
loop_
_entity.id
_entity.type
_entity.pdbx_description
1 polymer ?
#
loop_
_entity_poly.entity_id
_entity_poly.type
_entity_poly.pdbx_seq_one_letter_code
_entity_poly.pdbx_strand_id
1 'polypeptide(L)'
;MNARETAWRVFATELNSSTLEIKATEEKAPSYIVTPLGAKINRVLIAGVMTEKENTGSEEEPMWRARIQDVSGSFYINVGRFQPEAAATMADLEAPCFVAAVGRVRAYNADDGRVLISVRPEHVIPITEDVRKEWILETAKSTWRRLTNTKRVLGMGDATEQDLIKAGMSPVEAFGITYALDNYGQMPDSSLYLKTIQAALRMLLPDRDVDLGFPEDLSGEPDEIEIPENGASGNNSAQLEDMILNLLEELDTDGKGAPREELERRAEAEGISSIELEEVSNTLMDKGLVYEPNLRYLKRI
;
A
#
# COMPACT_ATOMS: atom_id res chain seq x y z
N MET A 1 -24.63 -3.44 -9.29
CA MET A 1 -23.34 -4.17 -9.20
C MET A 1 -22.24 -3.14 -9.21
N ASN A 2 -21.47 -3.01 -8.15
CA ASN A 2 -20.26 -2.17 -8.20
C ASN A 2 -19.26 -2.91 -9.10
N ALA A 3 -18.97 -2.34 -10.28
CA ALA A 3 -17.96 -2.87 -11.18
C ALA A 3 -16.61 -2.86 -10.44
N ARG A 4 -15.87 -3.98 -10.48
CA ARG A 4 -14.51 -4.03 -9.90
C ARG A 4 -13.64 -3.02 -10.65
N GLU A 5 -13.04 -2.09 -9.92
CA GLU A 5 -12.13 -1.11 -10.52
C GLU A 5 -10.88 -1.78 -11.07
N THR A 6 -10.35 -1.22 -12.15
CA THR A 6 -9.15 -1.74 -12.81
C THR A 6 -7.94 -1.55 -11.91
N ALA A 7 -7.16 -2.61 -11.73
CA ALA A 7 -5.95 -2.57 -10.93
C ALA A 7 -4.87 -1.73 -11.63
N TRP A 8 -4.34 -0.74 -10.94
CA TRP A 8 -3.27 0.10 -11.44
C TRP A 8 -1.95 -0.66 -11.51
N ARG A 9 -1.17 -0.38 -12.55
CA ARG A 9 0.25 -0.72 -12.60
C ARG A 9 1.06 0.50 -12.21
N VAL A 10 1.73 0.39 -11.08
CA VAL A 10 2.63 1.40 -10.50
C VAL A 10 3.84 0.69 -9.95
N PHE A 11 4.99 1.35 -10.01
CA PHE A 11 6.21 0.88 -9.38
C PHE A 11 6.18 1.18 -7.87
N ALA A 12 6.93 0.41 -7.08
CA ALA A 12 7.01 0.55 -5.63
C ALA A 12 7.39 1.99 -5.23
N THR A 13 8.37 2.60 -5.91
CA THR A 13 8.77 3.99 -5.64
C THR A 13 7.59 4.97 -5.71
N GLU A 14 6.76 4.87 -6.75
CA GLU A 14 5.63 5.78 -6.97
C GLU A 14 4.52 5.54 -5.95
N LEU A 15 4.26 4.29 -5.62
CA LEU A 15 3.27 3.94 -4.63
C LEU A 15 3.69 4.42 -3.24
N ASN A 16 4.93 4.10 -2.82
CA ASN A 16 5.44 4.42 -1.49
C ASN A 16 5.71 5.93 -1.29
N SER A 17 5.82 6.71 -2.37
CA SER A 17 5.87 8.17 -2.30
C SER A 17 4.50 8.83 -2.05
N SER A 18 3.43 8.05 -1.92
CA SER A 18 2.07 8.57 -1.78
C SER A 18 1.75 8.91 -0.32
N THR A 19 1.29 10.14 -0.09
CA THR A 19 0.84 10.60 1.24
C THR A 19 -0.62 11.06 1.25
N LEU A 20 -1.25 11.19 0.08
CA LEU A 20 -2.63 11.65 -0.05
C LEU A 20 -3.62 10.49 -0.04
N GLU A 21 -4.56 10.53 0.90
CA GLU A 21 -5.69 9.61 0.99
C GLU A 21 -7.02 10.36 0.81
N ILE A 22 -7.84 9.87 -0.12
CA ILE A 22 -9.25 10.23 -0.23
C ILE A 22 -10.05 9.19 0.57
N LYS A 23 -10.43 9.56 1.79
CA LYS A 23 -11.21 8.70 2.68
C LYS A 23 -12.65 8.53 2.17
N ALA A 24 -13.17 7.32 2.31
CA ALA A 24 -14.56 7.02 2.06
C ALA A 24 -15.48 7.82 3.01
N THR A 25 -16.47 8.51 2.46
CA THR A 25 -17.47 9.27 3.25
C THR A 25 -18.70 8.42 3.61
N GLU A 26 -18.90 7.31 2.92
CA GLU A 26 -20.01 6.38 3.12
C GLU A 26 -19.47 4.97 3.42
N GLU A 27 -20.21 4.20 4.21
CA GLU A 27 -19.84 2.86 4.72
C GLU A 27 -19.44 1.85 3.62
N LYS A 28 -19.88 2.08 2.37
CA LYS A 28 -19.60 1.21 1.21
C LYS A 28 -18.75 1.87 0.13
N ALA A 29 -18.31 3.12 0.34
CA ALA A 29 -17.45 3.80 -0.60
C ALA A 29 -16.00 3.32 -0.43
N PRO A 30 -15.26 3.13 -1.53
CA PRO A 30 -13.82 2.85 -1.45
C PRO A 30 -13.03 4.09 -1.02
N SER A 31 -11.99 3.89 -0.21
CA SER A 31 -10.91 4.88 -0.06
C SER A 31 -9.94 4.77 -1.23
N TYR A 32 -9.26 5.87 -1.54
CA TYR A 32 -8.25 5.92 -2.60
C TYR A 32 -6.97 6.54 -2.10
N ILE A 33 -5.85 6.04 -2.60
CA ILE A 33 -4.56 6.73 -2.53
C ILE A 33 -4.38 7.53 -3.82
N VAL A 34 -3.86 8.76 -3.73
CA VAL A 34 -3.47 9.53 -4.90
C VAL A 34 -1.96 9.66 -4.93
N THR A 35 -1.33 9.03 -5.92
CA THR A 35 0.14 9.09 -6.10
C THR A 35 0.57 10.50 -6.53
N PRO A 36 1.86 10.87 -6.36
CA PRO A 36 2.35 12.15 -6.84
C PRO A 36 2.22 12.37 -8.36
N LEU A 37 2.20 11.31 -9.17
CA LEU A 37 1.93 11.39 -10.62
C LEU A 37 0.44 11.37 -10.98
N GLY A 38 -0.46 11.46 -10.00
CA GLY A 38 -1.90 11.58 -10.22
C GLY A 38 -2.65 10.29 -10.51
N ALA A 39 -2.08 9.11 -10.22
CA ALA A 39 -2.86 7.88 -10.19
C ALA A 39 -3.79 7.87 -8.96
N LYS A 40 -5.11 7.74 -9.19
CA LYS A 40 -6.13 7.52 -8.15
C LYS A 40 -6.34 6.02 -7.97
N ILE A 41 -5.75 5.47 -6.91
CA ILE A 41 -5.57 4.03 -6.72
C ILE A 41 -6.45 3.52 -5.59
N ASN A 42 -7.35 2.57 -5.91
CA ASN A 42 -7.96 1.68 -4.93
C ASN A 42 -7.33 0.28 -4.96
N ARG A 43 -7.01 -0.21 -6.16
CA ARG A 43 -6.41 -1.54 -6.42
C ARG A 43 -5.15 -1.42 -7.25
N VAL A 44 -4.17 -2.28 -6.96
CA VAL A 44 -2.93 -2.42 -7.73
C VAL A 44 -2.74 -3.85 -8.20
N LEU A 45 -2.06 -3.98 -9.34
CA LEU A 45 -1.46 -5.22 -9.80
C LEU A 45 0.05 -5.03 -9.67
N ILE A 46 0.69 -5.82 -8.81
CA ILE A 46 2.12 -5.81 -8.58
C ILE A 46 2.73 -7.13 -9.05
N ALA A 47 3.97 -7.09 -9.53
CA ALA A 47 4.74 -8.28 -9.85
C ALA A 47 6.22 -8.05 -9.51
N GLY A 48 6.86 -9.04 -8.92
CA GLY A 48 8.23 -8.90 -8.43
C GLY A 48 8.78 -10.16 -7.81
N VAL A 49 9.87 -10.02 -7.07
CA VAL A 49 10.48 -11.10 -6.28
C VAL A 49 9.93 -11.01 -4.87
N MET A 50 9.23 -12.03 -4.39
CA MET A 50 8.92 -12.13 -2.97
C MET A 50 10.21 -12.49 -2.23
N THR A 51 10.80 -11.54 -1.51
CA THR A 51 12.11 -11.71 -0.85
C THR A 51 11.96 -12.21 0.59
N GLU A 52 10.89 -11.81 1.25
CA GLU A 52 10.58 -12.14 2.65
C GLU A 52 9.13 -12.61 2.74
N LYS A 53 8.89 -13.62 3.59
CA LYS A 53 7.56 -14.15 3.94
C LYS A 53 7.58 -14.59 5.40
N GLU A 54 6.60 -14.14 6.17
CA GLU A 54 6.47 -14.45 7.59
C GLU A 54 5.01 -14.78 7.92
N ASN A 55 4.77 -15.81 8.75
CA ASN A 55 3.46 -16.04 9.35
C ASN A 55 3.38 -15.25 10.67
N THR A 56 2.52 -14.26 10.73
CA THR A 56 2.21 -13.49 11.95
C THR A 56 1.00 -14.02 12.70
N GLY A 57 0.28 -14.98 12.12
CA GLY A 57 -0.86 -15.65 12.74
C GLY A 57 -0.46 -16.90 13.52
N SER A 58 -1.46 -17.67 13.93
CA SER A 58 -1.24 -19.00 14.51
C SER A 58 -1.07 -20.05 13.42
N GLU A 59 -0.70 -21.28 13.80
CA GLU A 59 -0.69 -22.41 12.84
C GLU A 59 -2.10 -22.75 12.32
N GLU A 60 -3.13 -22.54 13.14
CA GLU A 60 -4.54 -22.81 12.80
C GLU A 60 -5.18 -21.66 12.01
N GLU A 61 -4.74 -20.42 12.25
CA GLU A 61 -5.21 -19.19 11.59
C GLU A 61 -4.02 -18.39 11.04
N PRO A 62 -3.40 -18.84 9.92
CA PRO A 62 -2.22 -18.19 9.38
C PRO A 62 -2.54 -16.80 8.82
N MET A 63 -1.65 -15.85 9.07
CA MET A 63 -1.66 -14.51 8.51
C MET A 63 -0.28 -14.25 7.92
N TRP A 64 -0.20 -13.79 6.68
CA TRP A 64 1.09 -13.66 6.00
C TRP A 64 1.48 -12.21 5.78
N ARG A 65 2.68 -11.85 6.25
CA ARG A 65 3.39 -10.65 5.80
C ARG A 65 4.43 -11.06 4.77
N ALA A 66 4.56 -10.28 3.71
CA ALA A 66 5.61 -10.50 2.73
C ALA A 66 6.05 -9.21 2.05
N ARG A 67 7.27 -9.24 1.52
CA ARG A 67 7.89 -8.16 0.76
C ARG A 67 8.05 -8.60 -0.69
N ILE A 68 7.50 -7.83 -1.63
CA ILE A 68 7.63 -8.08 -3.07
C ILE A 68 8.46 -6.95 -3.68
N GLN A 69 9.68 -7.27 -4.11
CA GLN A 69 10.61 -6.31 -4.69
C GLN A 69 10.43 -6.20 -6.21
N ASP A 70 10.30 -4.96 -6.71
CA ASP A 70 10.37 -4.64 -8.13
C ASP A 70 11.72 -3.98 -8.49
N VAL A 71 11.81 -3.32 -9.64
CA VAL A 71 13.04 -2.65 -10.11
C VAL A 71 13.36 -1.34 -9.37
N SER A 72 12.50 -0.94 -8.43
CA SER A 72 12.38 0.43 -7.92
C SER A 72 12.24 0.50 -6.39
N GLY A 73 12.10 -0.65 -5.74
CA GLY A 73 11.89 -0.78 -4.31
C GLY A 73 10.99 -1.95 -3.97
N SER A 74 10.39 -1.87 -2.78
CA SER A 74 9.63 -2.96 -2.16
C SER A 74 8.15 -2.61 -1.98
N PHE A 75 7.27 -3.54 -2.34
CA PHE A 75 5.87 -3.53 -1.92
C PHE A 75 5.71 -4.35 -0.65
N TYR A 76 4.97 -3.81 0.30
CA TYR A 76 4.61 -4.51 1.54
C TYR A 76 3.21 -5.07 1.41
N ILE A 77 3.08 -6.39 1.58
CA ILE A 77 1.81 -7.08 1.50
C ILE A 77 1.42 -7.71 2.84
N ASN A 78 0.14 -7.61 3.17
CA ASN A 78 -0.47 -8.29 4.31
C ASN A 78 -1.69 -9.09 3.83
N VAL A 79 -1.65 -10.40 4.06
CA VAL A 79 -2.71 -11.35 3.72
C VAL A 79 -3.30 -11.92 5.00
N GLY A 80 -4.52 -11.50 5.32
CA GLY A 80 -5.26 -11.98 6.47
C GLY A 80 -6.22 -13.13 6.13
N ARG A 81 -6.93 -13.61 7.15
CA ARG A 81 -7.86 -14.76 7.06
C ARG A 81 -9.02 -14.55 6.08
N PHE A 82 -9.43 -13.31 5.86
CA PHE A 82 -10.54 -12.95 4.96
C PHE A 82 -10.14 -12.91 3.49
N GLN A 83 -8.89 -13.29 3.15
CA GLN A 83 -8.42 -13.46 1.78
C GLN A 83 -8.03 -14.93 1.55
N PRO A 84 -9.00 -15.88 1.58
CA PRO A 84 -8.70 -17.31 1.64
C PRO A 84 -7.88 -17.81 0.44
N GLU A 85 -8.09 -17.25 -0.75
CA GLU A 85 -7.35 -17.65 -1.95
C GLU A 85 -5.88 -17.17 -1.92
N ALA A 86 -5.67 -15.92 -1.49
CA ALA A 86 -4.32 -15.40 -1.27
C ALA A 86 -3.63 -16.14 -0.12
N ALA A 87 -4.32 -16.40 0.99
CA ALA A 87 -3.77 -17.08 2.16
C ALA A 87 -3.35 -18.52 1.84
N ALA A 88 -4.17 -19.26 1.09
CA ALA A 88 -3.85 -20.61 0.64
C ALA A 88 -2.60 -20.61 -0.25
N THR A 89 -2.54 -19.72 -1.24
CA THR A 89 -1.37 -19.63 -2.12
C THR A 89 -0.12 -19.21 -1.34
N MET A 90 -0.26 -18.23 -0.44
CA MET A 90 0.84 -17.80 0.41
C MET A 90 1.36 -18.93 1.28
N ALA A 91 0.53 -19.84 1.79
CA ALA A 91 0.98 -20.99 2.58
C ALA A 91 1.98 -21.87 1.81
N ASP A 92 1.73 -22.11 0.52
CA ASP A 92 2.54 -22.99 -0.33
C ASP A 92 3.80 -22.30 -0.92
N LEU A 93 3.84 -20.97 -0.98
CA LEU A 93 4.97 -20.25 -1.56
C LEU A 93 6.19 -20.20 -0.62
N GLU A 94 7.38 -20.38 -1.16
CA GLU A 94 8.64 -20.18 -0.44
C GLU A 94 9.40 -18.98 -1.03
N ALA A 95 9.92 -18.11 -0.16
CA ALA A 95 10.80 -17.02 -0.59
C ALA A 95 12.25 -17.54 -0.72
N PRO A 96 13.03 -17.10 -1.73
CA PRO A 96 12.66 -16.14 -2.77
C PRO A 96 11.94 -16.80 -3.97
N CYS A 97 10.86 -16.17 -4.47
CA CYS A 97 10.21 -16.60 -5.71
C CYS A 97 9.55 -15.43 -6.46
N PHE A 98 9.26 -15.61 -7.76
CA PHE A 98 8.52 -14.60 -8.52
C PHE A 98 7.02 -14.74 -8.28
N VAL A 99 6.38 -13.63 -7.94
CA VAL A 99 4.94 -13.57 -7.69
C VAL A 99 4.29 -12.37 -8.37
N ALA A 100 3.01 -12.52 -8.71
CA ALA A 100 2.12 -11.40 -8.98
C ALA A 100 1.01 -11.36 -7.92
N ALA A 101 0.63 -10.16 -7.50
CA ALA A 101 -0.46 -9.96 -6.58
C ALA A 101 -1.38 -8.86 -7.08
N VAL A 102 -2.70 -9.07 -6.93
CA VAL A 102 -3.69 -8.01 -7.11
C VAL A 102 -4.32 -7.73 -5.77
N GLY A 103 -4.36 -6.47 -5.35
CA GLY A 103 -4.77 -6.14 -3.99
C GLY A 103 -5.26 -4.71 -3.84
N ARG A 104 -5.91 -4.45 -2.71
CA ARG A 104 -6.35 -3.11 -2.32
C ARG A 104 -5.22 -2.38 -1.62
N VAL A 105 -5.08 -1.11 -1.91
CA VAL A 105 -4.06 -0.26 -1.28
C VAL A 105 -4.63 0.39 -0.03
N ARG A 106 -3.83 0.44 1.04
CA ARG A 106 -4.12 1.14 2.28
C ARG A 106 -2.92 2.00 2.67
N ALA A 107 -3.20 3.19 3.19
CA ALA A 107 -2.22 4.02 3.87
C ALA A 107 -2.40 3.86 5.37
N TYR A 108 -1.31 3.95 6.12
CA TYR A 108 -1.30 4.00 7.57
C TYR A 108 -0.23 4.99 8.04
N ASN A 109 -0.43 5.58 9.21
CA ASN A 109 0.51 6.53 9.78
C ASN A 109 1.39 5.78 10.78
N ALA A 110 2.70 5.84 10.58
CA ALA A 110 3.68 5.38 11.55
C ALA A 110 3.78 6.34 12.74
N ASP A 111 4.32 5.85 13.85
CA ASP A 111 4.53 6.63 15.09
C ASP A 111 5.39 7.88 14.88
N ASP A 112 6.30 7.83 13.93
CA ASP A 112 7.15 8.96 13.54
C ASP A 112 6.48 9.96 12.59
N GLY A 113 5.18 9.78 12.31
CA GLY A 113 4.38 10.65 11.46
C GLY A 113 4.52 10.37 9.96
N ARG A 114 5.26 9.34 9.54
CA ARG A 114 5.35 8.94 8.12
C ARG A 114 4.08 8.22 7.68
N VAL A 115 3.71 8.42 6.41
CA VAL A 115 2.64 7.65 5.76
C VAL A 115 3.26 6.45 5.07
N LEU A 116 2.85 5.26 5.46
CA LEU A 116 3.32 4.00 4.89
C LEU A 116 2.19 3.37 4.06
N ILE A 117 2.57 2.74 2.95
CA ILE A 117 1.61 2.13 2.02
C ILE A 117 1.73 0.62 2.08
N SER A 118 0.61 -0.06 2.35
CA SER A 118 0.49 -1.51 2.32
C SER A 118 -0.55 -1.94 1.29
N VAL A 119 -0.31 -3.11 0.69
CA VAL A 119 -1.25 -3.76 -0.21
C VAL A 119 -1.85 -4.96 0.51
N ARG A 120 -3.18 -5.06 0.48
CA ARG A 120 -3.93 -6.24 0.94
C ARG A 120 -4.32 -7.09 -0.28
N PRO A 121 -3.60 -8.17 -0.60
CA PRO A 121 -3.85 -8.97 -1.79
C PRO A 121 -5.20 -9.67 -1.74
N GLU A 122 -5.97 -9.57 -2.80
CA GLU A 122 -7.14 -10.40 -3.07
C GLU A 122 -6.72 -11.74 -3.66
N HIS A 123 -5.68 -11.73 -4.51
CA HIS A 123 -5.04 -12.91 -5.08
C HIS A 123 -3.52 -12.72 -5.13
N VAL A 124 -2.79 -13.81 -4.89
CA VAL A 124 -1.33 -13.92 -5.10
C VAL A 124 -1.12 -15.17 -5.93
N ILE A 125 -0.26 -15.12 -6.94
CA ILE A 125 0.10 -16.29 -7.76
C ILE A 125 1.60 -16.33 -8.02
N PRO A 126 2.22 -17.52 -8.07
CA PRO A 126 3.56 -17.65 -8.63
C PRO A 126 3.54 -17.30 -10.12
N ILE A 127 4.60 -16.67 -10.61
CA ILE A 127 4.75 -16.29 -12.01
C ILE A 127 6.12 -16.69 -12.57
N THR A 128 6.25 -16.67 -13.89
CA THR A 128 7.55 -16.84 -14.56
C THR A 128 8.28 -15.51 -14.69
N GLU A 129 9.57 -15.57 -15.02
CA GLU A 129 10.37 -14.38 -15.31
C GLU A 129 9.80 -13.57 -16.49
N ASP A 130 9.25 -14.24 -17.51
CA ASP A 130 8.65 -13.58 -18.68
C ASP A 130 7.42 -12.76 -18.29
N VAL A 131 6.54 -13.30 -17.43
CA VAL A 131 5.37 -12.56 -16.92
C VAL A 131 5.81 -11.36 -16.08
N ARG A 132 6.89 -11.50 -15.28
CA ARG A 132 7.49 -10.37 -14.55
C ARG A 132 7.99 -9.29 -15.52
N LYS A 133 8.68 -9.68 -16.59
CA LYS A 133 9.18 -8.75 -17.63
C LYS A 133 8.03 -8.02 -18.33
N GLU A 134 6.95 -8.72 -18.68
CA GLU A 134 5.76 -8.10 -19.27
C GLU A 134 5.13 -7.07 -18.32
N TRP A 135 5.02 -7.39 -17.03
CA TRP A 135 4.53 -6.45 -16.03
C TRP A 135 5.43 -5.21 -15.94
N ILE A 136 6.76 -5.38 -15.87
CA ILE A 136 7.72 -4.27 -15.83
C ILE A 136 7.56 -3.35 -17.04
N LEU A 137 7.42 -3.91 -18.24
CA LEU A 137 7.23 -3.14 -19.47
C LEU A 137 5.94 -2.33 -19.43
N GLU A 138 4.82 -2.93 -19.04
CA GLU A 138 3.53 -2.25 -18.96
C GLU A 138 3.49 -1.21 -17.84
N THR A 139 4.15 -1.47 -16.70
CA THR A 139 4.30 -0.51 -15.62
C THR A 139 5.15 0.68 -16.06
N ALA A 140 6.26 0.47 -16.76
CA ALA A 140 7.10 1.55 -17.30
C ALA A 140 6.34 2.42 -18.30
N LYS A 141 5.58 1.82 -19.23
CA LYS A 141 4.69 2.57 -20.14
C LYS A 141 3.64 3.38 -19.37
N SER A 142 3.05 2.79 -18.33
CA SER A 142 2.04 3.45 -17.51
C SER A 142 2.62 4.64 -16.73
N THR A 143 3.80 4.48 -16.12
CA THR A 143 4.51 5.57 -15.43
C THR A 143 4.90 6.67 -16.41
N TRP A 144 5.43 6.34 -17.59
CA TRP A 144 5.74 7.32 -18.63
C TRP A 144 4.52 8.13 -19.08
N ARG A 145 3.37 7.45 -19.27
CA ARG A 145 2.11 8.11 -19.64
C ARG A 145 1.65 9.08 -18.56
N ARG A 146 1.71 8.70 -17.28
CA ARG A 146 1.36 9.61 -16.17
C ARG A 146 2.32 10.79 -16.10
N LEU A 147 3.63 10.55 -16.18
CA LEU A 147 4.65 11.61 -16.16
C LEU A 147 4.44 12.63 -17.29
N THR A 148 4.21 12.17 -18.52
CA THR A 148 3.97 13.03 -19.68
C THR A 148 2.64 13.78 -19.60
N ASN A 149 1.58 13.13 -19.09
CA ASN A 149 0.29 13.79 -18.87
C ASN A 149 0.39 14.87 -17.79
N THR A 150 1.00 14.60 -16.64
CA THR A 150 1.20 15.58 -15.57
C THR A 150 2.01 16.79 -16.06
N LYS A 151 3.09 16.55 -16.82
CA LYS A 151 3.86 17.63 -17.45
C LYS A 151 3.02 18.45 -18.43
N ARG A 152 2.15 17.81 -19.22
CA ARG A 152 1.25 18.49 -20.15
C ARG A 152 0.26 19.38 -19.39
N VAL A 153 -0.36 18.89 -18.32
CA VAL A 153 -1.32 19.67 -17.50
C VAL A 153 -0.65 20.90 -16.90
N LEU A 154 0.57 20.77 -16.35
CA LEU A 154 1.34 21.90 -15.83
C LEU A 154 1.59 22.98 -16.89
N GLY A 155 1.83 22.58 -18.15
CA GLY A 155 2.00 23.51 -19.26
C GLY A 155 0.72 24.21 -19.73
N MET A 156 -0.46 23.76 -19.26
CA MET A 156 -1.76 24.32 -19.61
C MET A 156 -2.22 25.44 -18.66
N GLY A 157 -1.53 25.67 -17.54
CA GLY A 157 -1.92 26.64 -16.52
C GLY A 157 -3.16 26.17 -15.74
N ASP A 158 -4.11 27.07 -15.50
CA ASP A 158 -5.33 26.81 -14.71
C ASP A 158 -6.41 26.01 -15.48
N ALA A 159 -6.01 24.92 -16.13
CA ALA A 159 -6.92 24.05 -16.86
C ALA A 159 -7.84 23.29 -15.90
N THR A 160 -9.15 23.33 -16.13
CA THR A 160 -10.11 22.59 -15.32
C THR A 160 -10.11 21.10 -15.68
N GLU A 161 -10.61 20.24 -14.79
CA GLU A 161 -10.81 18.81 -15.11
C GLU A 161 -11.60 18.60 -16.42
N GLN A 162 -12.59 19.47 -16.69
CA GLN A 162 -13.37 19.41 -17.93
C GLN A 162 -12.52 19.71 -19.18
N ASP A 163 -11.55 20.61 -19.07
CA ASP A 163 -10.65 20.95 -20.17
C ASP A 163 -9.67 19.81 -20.43
N LEU A 164 -9.21 19.12 -19.37
CA LEU A 164 -8.37 17.93 -19.49
C LEU A 164 -9.10 16.77 -20.18
N ILE A 165 -10.38 16.57 -19.84
CA ILE A 165 -11.22 15.56 -20.48
C ILE A 165 -11.41 15.89 -21.98
N LYS A 166 -11.68 17.17 -22.32
CA LYS A 166 -11.74 17.62 -23.73
C LYS A 166 -10.41 17.46 -24.45
N ALA A 167 -9.29 17.54 -23.73
CA ALA A 167 -7.94 17.32 -24.25
C ALA A 167 -7.55 15.83 -24.41
N GLY A 168 -8.48 14.91 -24.11
CA GLY A 168 -8.38 13.47 -24.35
C GLY A 168 -8.03 12.61 -23.13
N MET A 169 -7.99 13.19 -21.92
CA MET A 169 -7.76 12.41 -20.70
C MET A 169 -9.05 11.72 -20.23
N SER A 170 -8.92 10.56 -19.58
CA SER A 170 -10.06 9.95 -18.91
C SER A 170 -10.49 10.77 -17.68
N PRO A 171 -11.75 10.69 -17.23
CA PRO A 171 -12.19 11.39 -16.02
C PRO A 171 -11.35 11.06 -14.78
N VAL A 172 -10.87 9.81 -14.65
CA VAL A 172 -10.03 9.38 -13.53
C VAL A 172 -8.64 10.01 -13.60
N GLU A 173 -8.06 10.11 -14.80
CA GLU A 173 -6.75 10.77 -15.00
C GLU A 173 -6.84 12.28 -14.77
N ALA A 174 -7.87 12.94 -15.31
CA ALA A 174 -8.09 14.37 -15.12
C ALA A 174 -8.21 14.72 -13.63
N PHE A 175 -9.09 14.01 -12.92
CA PHE A 175 -9.27 14.19 -11.48
C PHE A 175 -7.97 13.92 -10.71
N GLY A 176 -7.31 12.78 -10.97
CA GLY A 176 -6.14 12.37 -10.19
C GLY A 176 -4.95 13.31 -10.38
N ILE A 177 -4.71 13.80 -11.59
CA ILE A 177 -3.63 14.77 -11.87
C ILE A 177 -3.94 16.12 -11.23
N THR A 178 -5.15 16.67 -11.40
CA THR A 178 -5.54 17.94 -10.78
C THR A 178 -5.43 17.85 -9.26
N TYR A 179 -5.99 16.79 -8.66
CA TYR A 179 -5.93 16.57 -7.21
C TYR A 179 -4.47 16.44 -6.71
N ALA A 180 -3.62 15.71 -7.42
CA ALA A 180 -2.21 15.60 -7.05
C ALA A 180 -1.48 16.94 -7.11
N LEU A 181 -1.69 17.73 -8.17
CA LEU A 181 -1.07 19.05 -8.32
C LEU A 181 -1.51 20.03 -7.23
N ASP A 182 -2.81 20.03 -6.90
CA ASP A 182 -3.37 20.93 -5.88
C ASP A 182 -2.88 20.61 -4.47
N ASN A 183 -2.61 19.34 -4.16
CA ASN A 183 -2.34 18.87 -2.80
C ASN A 183 -0.87 18.52 -2.52
N TYR A 184 -0.10 18.07 -3.52
CA TYR A 184 1.38 17.95 -3.40
C TYR A 184 2.09 19.29 -3.72
N GLY A 185 1.41 20.25 -4.36
CA GLY A 185 1.86 21.63 -4.57
C GLY A 185 2.78 21.83 -5.78
N GLN A 186 3.84 21.04 -5.93
CA GLN A 186 4.72 21.07 -7.11
C GLN A 186 4.80 19.70 -7.78
N MET A 187 5.23 19.68 -9.04
CA MET A 187 5.49 18.42 -9.72
C MET A 187 6.49 17.60 -8.91
N PRO A 188 6.22 16.33 -8.61
CA PRO A 188 7.20 15.48 -7.96
C PRO A 188 8.45 15.38 -8.84
N ASP A 189 9.62 15.19 -8.21
CA ASP A 189 10.90 15.11 -8.92
C ASP A 189 10.83 14.07 -10.03
N SER A 190 10.79 14.55 -11.27
CA SER A 190 10.67 13.71 -12.45
C SER A 190 11.88 12.78 -12.61
N SER A 191 13.02 13.16 -12.02
CA SER A 191 14.27 12.37 -12.07
C SER A 191 14.08 11.01 -11.41
N LEU A 192 13.33 10.94 -10.31
CA LEU A 192 13.04 9.68 -9.62
C LEU A 192 12.33 8.68 -10.54
N TYR A 193 11.25 9.10 -11.18
CA TYR A 193 10.48 8.23 -12.08
C TYR A 193 11.22 7.91 -13.38
N LEU A 194 12.03 8.84 -13.90
CA LEU A 194 12.86 8.59 -15.07
C LEU A 194 13.98 7.59 -14.77
N LYS A 195 14.61 7.66 -13.58
CA LYS A 195 15.54 6.63 -13.09
C LYS A 195 14.85 5.26 -12.98
N THR A 196 13.63 5.21 -12.43
CA THR A 196 12.85 3.95 -12.38
C THR A 196 12.58 3.38 -13.77
N ILE A 197 12.20 4.21 -14.74
CA ILE A 197 11.98 3.78 -16.13
C ILE A 197 13.29 3.32 -16.77
N GLN A 198 14.42 4.00 -16.53
CA GLN A 198 15.74 3.57 -16.99
C GLN A 198 16.10 2.19 -16.43
N ALA A 199 15.92 1.97 -15.13
CA ALA A 199 16.17 0.68 -14.47
C ALA A 199 15.29 -0.44 -15.07
N ALA A 200 14.00 -0.17 -15.28
CA ALA A 200 13.09 -1.09 -15.95
C ALA A 200 13.57 -1.47 -17.35
N LEU A 201 13.96 -0.48 -18.17
CA LEU A 201 14.42 -0.72 -19.54
C LEU A 201 15.76 -1.48 -19.59
N ARG A 202 16.70 -1.19 -18.68
CA ARG A 202 17.96 -1.95 -18.55
C ARG A 202 17.71 -3.41 -18.20
N MET A 203 16.78 -3.66 -17.27
CA MET A 203 16.42 -5.04 -16.92
C MET A 203 15.77 -5.79 -18.09
N LEU A 204 14.97 -5.10 -18.91
CA LEU A 204 14.30 -5.69 -20.08
C LEU A 204 15.21 -5.85 -21.30
N LEU A 205 16.24 -5.02 -21.42
CA LEU A 205 17.14 -4.95 -22.57
C LEU A 205 18.61 -4.99 -22.11
N PRO A 206 19.06 -6.08 -21.46
CA PRO A 206 20.41 -6.15 -20.86
C PRO A 206 21.53 -6.01 -21.89
N ASP A 207 21.28 -6.39 -23.15
CA ASP A 207 22.25 -6.28 -24.25
C ASP A 207 22.27 -4.89 -24.92
N ARG A 208 21.49 -3.93 -24.41
CA ARG A 208 21.47 -2.56 -24.92
C ARG A 208 22.04 -1.59 -23.90
N ASP A 209 22.80 -0.63 -24.41
CA ASP A 209 23.26 0.52 -23.62
C ASP A 209 22.11 1.51 -23.44
N VAL A 210 21.26 1.24 -22.43
CA VAL A 210 20.15 2.13 -22.06
C VAL A 210 20.67 3.14 -21.04
N ASP A 211 20.92 4.35 -21.51
CA ASP A 211 21.27 5.50 -20.66
C ASP A 211 20.39 6.70 -21.02
N LEU A 212 19.56 7.13 -20.08
CA LEU A 212 18.75 8.35 -20.19
C LEU A 212 19.46 9.56 -19.56
N GLY A 213 20.72 9.42 -19.16
CA GLY A 213 21.54 10.46 -18.55
C GLY A 213 21.35 10.59 -17.04
N PHE A 214 20.85 9.55 -16.37
CA PHE A 214 20.63 9.55 -14.92
C PHE A 214 21.57 8.57 -14.20
N PRO A 215 22.11 8.94 -13.03
CA PRO A 215 22.97 8.07 -12.24
C PRO A 215 22.21 6.83 -11.74
N GLU A 216 22.97 5.77 -11.47
CA GLU A 216 22.44 4.44 -11.11
C GLU A 216 21.89 4.36 -9.68
N ASP A 217 22.22 5.35 -8.85
CA ASP A 217 21.72 5.39 -7.49
C ASP A 217 20.21 5.68 -7.48
N LEU A 218 19.42 4.74 -6.97
CA LEU A 218 18.07 5.03 -6.48
C LEU A 218 18.16 5.70 -5.08
N SER A 219 19.09 6.63 -4.90
CA SER A 219 19.16 7.43 -3.68
C SER A 219 17.92 8.32 -3.62
N GLY A 220 17.06 8.11 -2.62
CA GLY A 220 15.77 8.78 -2.49
C GLY A 220 14.56 7.84 -2.62
N GLU A 221 14.76 6.53 -2.55
CA GLU A 221 13.64 5.60 -2.28
C GLU A 221 12.90 6.04 -0.99
N PRO A 222 11.56 6.05 -1.00
CA PRO A 222 10.78 6.30 0.21
C PRO A 222 11.19 5.31 1.29
N ASP A 223 11.14 5.76 2.54
CA ASP A 223 11.51 4.90 3.66
C ASP A 223 10.77 3.57 3.61
N GLU A 224 11.54 2.51 3.76
CA GLU A 224 11.04 1.14 3.77
C GLU A 224 10.32 0.86 5.10
N ILE A 225 9.21 0.11 5.01
CA ILE A 225 8.57 -0.46 6.20
C ILE A 225 9.53 -1.49 6.77
N GLU A 226 10.07 -1.23 7.95
CA GLU A 226 10.82 -2.24 8.71
C GLU A 226 9.82 -3.32 9.14
N ILE A 227 10.03 -4.55 8.67
CA ILE A 227 9.33 -5.71 9.25
C ILE A 227 10.14 -6.04 10.50
N PRO A 228 9.58 -5.91 11.72
CA PRO A 228 10.34 -6.25 12.92
C PRO A 228 10.76 -7.72 12.84
N GLU A 229 12.06 -8.00 12.86
CA GLU A 229 12.58 -9.36 13.06
C GLU A 229 12.31 -9.77 14.51
N ASN A 230 11.08 -10.17 14.83
CA ASN A 230 10.78 -10.82 16.10
C ASN A 230 10.52 -12.31 15.86
N GLY A 231 11.63 -13.03 15.64
CA GLY A 231 11.71 -14.45 15.95
C GLY A 231 11.58 -14.67 17.45
N ALA A 232 10.36 -14.70 17.99
CA ALA A 232 10.02 -15.35 19.26
C ALA A 232 8.50 -15.43 19.50
N SER A 233 7.94 -16.60 19.16
CA SER A 233 7.01 -17.40 19.99
C SER A 233 5.68 -16.76 20.43
N GLY A 234 4.56 -17.40 20.02
CA GLY A 234 3.16 -17.03 20.27
C GLY A 234 2.66 -16.86 21.72
N ASN A 235 3.52 -16.58 22.70
CA ASN A 235 3.12 -16.16 24.05
C ASN A 235 2.97 -14.64 24.19
N ASN A 236 3.64 -13.82 23.38
CA ASN A 236 3.57 -12.36 23.51
C ASN A 236 2.27 -11.78 22.92
N SER A 237 1.79 -12.35 21.81
CA SER A 237 0.56 -11.92 21.14
C SER A 237 -0.69 -12.02 22.03
N ALA A 238 -0.82 -13.11 22.81
CA ALA A 238 -1.96 -13.29 23.70
C ALA A 238 -1.97 -12.26 24.84
N GLN A 239 -0.80 -11.88 25.36
CA GLN A 239 -0.67 -10.88 26.42
C GLN A 239 -1.01 -9.48 25.91
N LEU A 240 -0.57 -9.14 24.69
CA LEU A 240 -0.91 -7.88 24.03
C LEU A 240 -2.41 -7.79 23.70
N GLU A 241 -3.01 -8.87 23.24
CA GLU A 241 -4.46 -8.96 23.02
C GLU A 241 -5.25 -8.72 24.30
N ASP A 242 -4.89 -9.38 25.40
CA ASP A 242 -5.54 -9.18 26.69
C ASP A 242 -5.38 -7.73 27.20
N MET A 243 -4.19 -7.15 27.01
CA MET A 243 -3.92 -5.76 27.39
C MET A 243 -4.81 -4.78 26.61
N ILE A 244 -4.93 -4.95 25.30
CA ILE A 244 -5.76 -4.09 24.45
C ILE A 244 -7.26 -4.29 24.74
N LEU A 245 -7.71 -5.52 24.99
CA LEU A 245 -9.09 -5.78 25.39
C LEU A 245 -9.45 -5.13 26.73
N ASN A 246 -8.51 -5.04 27.67
CA ASN A 246 -8.69 -4.33 28.93
C ASN A 246 -8.74 -2.81 28.73
N LEU A 247 -7.83 -2.25 27.92
CA LEU A 247 -7.84 -0.83 27.58
C LEU A 247 -9.16 -0.42 26.90
N LEU A 248 -9.69 -1.27 26.03
CA LEU A 248 -10.98 -1.04 25.37
C LEU A 248 -12.15 -0.99 26.36
N GLU A 249 -12.16 -1.86 27.39
CA GLU A 249 -13.17 -1.81 28.45
C GLU A 249 -13.05 -0.58 29.34
N GLU A 250 -11.82 -0.19 29.70
CA GLU A 250 -11.58 1.00 30.54
C GLU A 250 -11.96 2.31 29.84
N LEU A 251 -11.76 2.36 28.53
CA LEU A 251 -12.00 3.55 27.72
C LEU A 251 -13.45 3.67 27.22
N ASP A 252 -14.23 2.59 27.23
CA ASP A 252 -15.65 2.59 26.88
C ASP A 252 -16.53 3.11 28.03
N THR A 253 -16.40 4.41 28.32
CA THR A 253 -17.12 5.07 29.42
C THR A 253 -18.58 5.41 29.11
N ASP A 254 -18.95 5.53 27.83
CA ASP A 254 -20.28 5.96 27.38
C ASP A 254 -21.05 4.89 26.58
N GLY A 255 -20.49 3.68 26.48
CA GLY A 255 -21.08 2.54 25.77
C GLY A 255 -21.00 2.65 24.25
N LYS A 256 -20.27 3.62 23.70
CA LYS A 256 -20.07 3.79 22.24
C LYS A 256 -18.75 3.20 21.75
N GLY A 257 -17.91 2.70 22.64
CA GLY A 257 -16.57 2.18 22.35
C GLY A 257 -15.47 3.12 22.85
N ALA A 258 -14.25 2.61 22.87
CA ALA A 258 -13.06 3.38 23.21
C ALA A 258 -12.70 4.37 22.08
N PRO A 259 -12.47 5.65 22.39
CA PRO A 259 -11.94 6.61 21.43
C PRO A 259 -10.55 6.19 20.95
N ARG A 260 -10.35 6.12 19.63
CA ARG A 260 -9.13 5.58 19.02
C ARG A 260 -7.87 6.40 19.35
N GLU A 261 -7.98 7.72 19.35
CA GLU A 261 -6.88 8.63 19.74
C GLU A 261 -6.43 8.41 21.20
N GLU A 262 -7.36 8.11 22.11
CA GLU A 262 -7.03 7.88 23.52
C GLU A 262 -6.53 6.44 23.76
N LEU A 263 -7.04 5.48 22.98
CA LEU A 263 -6.52 4.11 22.95
C LEU A 263 -5.06 4.07 22.48
N GLU A 264 -4.74 4.77 21.39
CA GLU A 264 -3.38 4.94 20.87
C GLU A 264 -2.45 5.54 21.92
N ARG A 265 -2.88 6.63 22.58
CA ARG A 265 -2.10 7.27 23.63
C ARG A 265 -1.82 6.36 24.83
N ARG A 266 -2.80 5.57 25.27
CA ARG A 266 -2.62 4.65 26.40
C ARG A 266 -1.79 3.43 26.03
N ALA A 267 -1.98 2.90 24.82
CA ALA A 267 -1.16 1.81 24.30
C ALA A 267 0.32 2.23 24.24
N GLU A 268 0.60 3.44 23.77
CA GLU A 268 1.96 4.00 23.73
C GLU A 268 2.57 4.15 25.13
N ALA A 269 1.76 4.55 26.12
CA ALA A 269 2.21 4.63 27.52
C ALA A 269 2.56 3.24 28.14
N GLU A 270 1.96 2.18 27.62
CA GLU A 270 2.27 0.77 27.97
C GLU A 270 3.37 0.17 27.07
N GLY A 271 3.96 0.97 26.17
CA GLY A 271 5.04 0.56 25.28
C GLY A 271 4.61 -0.22 24.04
N ILE A 272 3.34 -0.14 23.67
CA ILE A 272 2.78 -0.70 22.42
C ILE A 272 2.83 0.38 21.35
N SER A 273 3.55 0.12 20.25
CA SER A 273 3.60 1.02 19.08
C SER A 273 2.24 1.13 18.38
N SER A 274 1.99 2.19 17.60
CA SER A 274 0.74 2.30 16.83
C SER A 274 0.59 1.14 15.83
N ILE A 275 1.71 0.69 15.27
CA ILE A 275 1.75 -0.48 14.39
C ILE A 275 1.29 -1.74 15.15
N GLU A 276 1.84 -2.02 16.33
CA GLU A 276 1.44 -3.18 17.14
C GLU A 276 -0.01 -3.06 17.63
N LEU A 277 -0.46 -1.88 18.02
CA LEU A 277 -1.84 -1.64 18.44
C LEU A 277 -2.81 -1.93 17.29
N GLU A 278 -2.54 -1.46 16.08
CA GLU A 278 -3.38 -1.72 14.93
C GLU A 278 -3.29 -3.19 14.49
N GLU A 279 -2.12 -3.82 14.57
CA GLU A 279 -1.95 -5.26 14.32
C GLU A 279 -2.79 -6.11 15.29
N VAL A 280 -2.74 -5.81 16.58
CA VAL A 280 -3.50 -6.54 17.59
C VAL A 280 -4.98 -6.19 17.51
N SER A 281 -5.34 -4.92 17.27
CA SER A 281 -6.73 -4.51 17.07
C SER A 281 -7.36 -5.18 15.86
N ASN A 282 -6.62 -5.30 14.74
CA ASN A 282 -7.05 -6.06 13.57
C ASN A 282 -7.21 -7.55 13.90
N THR A 283 -6.27 -8.12 14.66
CA THR A 283 -6.37 -9.51 15.13
C THR A 283 -7.61 -9.75 16.00
N LEU A 284 -7.93 -8.84 16.92
CA LEU A 284 -9.11 -8.90 17.79
C LEU A 284 -10.42 -8.69 17.03
N MET A 285 -10.42 -7.80 16.03
CA MET A 285 -11.56 -7.62 15.13
C MET A 285 -11.83 -8.86 14.30
N ASP A 286 -10.77 -9.47 13.79
CA ASP A 286 -10.86 -10.69 13.02
C ASP A 286 -11.34 -11.89 13.87
N LYS A 287 -10.97 -11.95 15.17
CA LYS A 287 -11.49 -12.93 16.15
C LYS A 287 -12.94 -12.67 16.55
N GLY A 288 -13.53 -11.54 16.14
CA GLY A 288 -14.88 -11.14 16.54
C GLY A 288 -15.00 -10.77 18.02
N LEU A 289 -13.89 -10.39 18.65
CA LEU A 289 -13.87 -9.90 20.04
C LEU A 289 -14.05 -8.38 20.11
N VAL A 290 -13.77 -7.71 19.00
CA VAL A 290 -13.83 -6.26 18.87
C VAL A 290 -14.46 -5.93 17.51
N TYR A 291 -15.08 -4.77 17.38
CA TYR A 291 -15.51 -4.21 16.11
C TYR A 291 -15.29 -2.71 16.10
N GLU A 292 -15.28 -2.13 14.91
CA GLU A 292 -15.11 -0.70 14.71
C GLU A 292 -16.46 -0.06 14.33
N PRO A 293 -17.23 0.50 15.29
CA PRO A 293 -18.49 1.19 14.99
C PRO A 293 -18.33 2.32 13.98
N ASN A 294 -17.19 3.00 14.01
CA ASN A 294 -16.76 4.00 13.05
C ASN A 294 -15.25 4.25 13.23
N LEU A 295 -14.62 4.94 12.27
CA LEU A 295 -13.16 5.17 12.23
C LEU A 295 -12.56 5.91 13.44
N ARG A 296 -13.37 6.43 14.37
CA ARG A 296 -12.91 7.11 15.60
C ARG A 296 -13.04 6.25 16.85
N TYR A 297 -13.69 5.09 16.77
CA TYR A 297 -14.03 4.28 17.93
C TYR A 297 -13.79 2.81 17.67
N LEU A 298 -13.21 2.13 18.65
CA LEU A 298 -13.03 0.69 18.65
C LEU A 298 -13.78 0.11 19.85
N LYS A 299 -14.59 -0.93 19.65
CA LYS A 299 -15.50 -1.43 20.69
C LYS A 299 -15.40 -2.94 20.87
N ARG A 300 -15.25 -3.38 22.12
CA ARG A 300 -15.31 -4.78 22.49
C ARG A 300 -16.74 -5.34 22.35
N ILE A 301 -16.86 -6.57 21.87
CA ILE A 301 -18.12 -7.31 21.66
C ILE A 301 -18.55 -8.02 22.94
#